data_AF-A0A950HW84-F1
#
_entry.id   AF-A0A950HW84-F1
#
_cell.length_a   1.000
_cell.length_b   1.000
_cell.length_c   1.000
_cell.angle_alpha   90.00
_cell.angle_beta   90.00
_cell.angle_gamma   90.00
#
_symmetry.space_group_name_H-M   'P 1'
#
loop_
_entity.id
_entity.type
_entity.pdbx_description
1 polymer ?
#
loop_
_entity_poly.entity_id
_entity_poly.type
_entity_poly.pdbx_seq_one_letter_code
_entity_poly.pdbx_strand_id
1 'polypeptide(L)'
;VIVPLSVPGIVATAVYTFLLAWNEFLFALTLTKSDDMRTVPIGIELLMGQHAFEWNQMMAMSVLGSFPLLLLYLLAQRYFLAGMTAGSVKA
;
A
#
# COMPACT_ATOMS: atom_id res chain seq x y z
N VAL A 1 -8.82 -19.02 21.44
CA VAL A 1 -9.22 -20.17 20.58
C VAL A 1 -9.45 -19.77 19.12
N ILE A 2 -10.01 -18.58 18.80
CA ILE A 2 -10.43 -18.22 17.42
C ILE A 2 -9.30 -17.57 16.57
N VAL A 3 -8.40 -16.82 17.21
CA VAL A 3 -7.33 -16.03 16.55
C VAL A 3 -6.56 -16.77 15.44
N PRO A 4 -6.02 -18.00 15.64
CA PRO A 4 -5.24 -18.69 14.60
C PRO A 4 -6.05 -19.02 13.34
N LEU A 5 -7.36 -19.26 13.47
CA LEU A 5 -8.25 -19.53 12.34
C LEU A 5 -8.57 -18.25 11.55
N SER A 6 -8.57 -17.09 12.23
CA SER A 6 -8.81 -15.78 11.62
C SER A 6 -7.56 -15.16 11.00
N VAL A 7 -6.35 -15.70 11.22
CA VAL A 7 -5.08 -15.18 10.68
C VAL A 7 -5.13 -14.83 9.20
N PRO A 8 -5.59 -15.71 8.27
CA PRO A 8 -5.63 -15.35 6.85
C PRO A 8 -6.57 -14.18 6.57
N GLY A 9 -7.70 -14.07 7.29
CA GLY A 9 -8.62 -12.93 7.19
C GLY A 9 -8.00 -11.64 7.72
N ILE A 10 -7.32 -11.71 8.86
CA ILE A 10 -6.62 -10.56 9.48
C ILE A 10 -5.51 -10.05 8.54
N VAL A 11 -4.73 -10.96 7.95
CA VAL A 11 -3.68 -10.60 6.98
C VAL A 11 -4.30 -9.93 5.75
N ALA A 12 -5.41 -10.45 5.23
CA ALA A 12 -6.10 -9.86 4.09
C ALA A 12 -6.60 -8.44 4.39
N THR A 13 -7.26 -8.24 5.54
CA THR A 13 -7.72 -6.92 5.97
C THR A 13 -6.54 -5.98 6.19
N ALA A 14 -5.44 -6.43 6.81
CA ALA A 14 -4.27 -5.59 7.05
C ALA A 14 -3.61 -5.10 5.75
N VAL A 15 -3.45 -5.98 4.75
CA VAL A 15 -2.92 -5.62 3.43
C VAL A 15 -3.84 -4.61 2.74
N TYR A 16 -5.15 -4.84 2.79
CA TYR A 16 -6.13 -3.94 2.18
C TYR A 16 -6.16 -2.56 2.86
N THR A 17 -6.15 -2.52 4.19
CA THR A 17 -6.07 -1.27 4.95
C THR A 17 -4.75 -0.53 4.68
N PHE A 18 -3.64 -1.25 4.58
CA PHE A 18 -2.36 -0.64 4.19
C PHE A 18 -2.41 -0.06 2.78
N LEU A 19 -3.01 -0.78 1.82
CA LEU A 19 -3.19 -0.30 0.45
C LEU A 19 -3.95 1.02 0.43
N LEU A 20 -5.06 1.11 1.18
CA LEU A 20 -5.85 2.33 1.29
C LEU A 20 -5.03 3.46 1.93
N ALA A 21 -4.40 3.21 3.08
CA ALA A 21 -3.64 4.24 3.80
C ALA A 21 -2.42 4.73 3.01
N TRP A 22 -1.75 3.84 2.26
CA TRP A 22 -0.57 4.17 1.48
C TRP A 22 -0.87 5.01 0.24
N ASN A 23 -2.02 4.75 -0.41
CA ASN A 23 -2.49 5.53 -1.57
C ASN A 23 -3.28 6.77 -1.18
N GLU A 24 -3.52 7.00 0.12
CA GLU A 24 -4.40 8.07 0.53
C GLU A 24 -3.74 9.44 0.33
N PHE A 25 -4.42 10.27 -0.46
CA PHE A 25 -3.92 11.54 -0.94
C PHE A 25 -4.59 12.76 -0.26
N LEU A 26 -5.93 12.76 -0.18
CA LEU A 26 -6.69 13.93 0.27
C LEU A 26 -6.46 14.23 1.75
N PHE A 27 -6.49 13.20 2.60
CA PHE A 27 -6.20 13.37 4.02
C PHE A 27 -4.77 13.83 4.24
N ALA A 28 -3.82 13.26 3.52
CA ALA A 28 -2.42 13.65 3.65
C ALA A 28 -2.21 15.11 3.21
N LEU A 29 -2.79 15.53 2.08
CA LEU A 29 -2.66 16.90 1.56
C LEU A 29 -3.27 17.94 2.51
N THR A 30 -4.38 17.59 3.17
CA THR A 30 -5.10 18.52 4.04
C THR A 30 -4.53 18.60 5.46
N LEU A 31 -4.03 17.49 6.00
CA LEU A 31 -3.56 17.38 7.39
C LEU A 31 -2.05 17.66 7.53
N THR A 32 -1.25 17.45 6.49
CA THR A 32 0.19 17.67 6.55
C THR A 32 0.54 19.09 6.08
N LYS A 33 1.36 19.81 6.86
CA LYS A 33 1.74 21.21 6.57
C LYS A 33 3.24 21.43 6.38
N SER A 34 4.06 20.50 6.83
CA SER A 34 5.52 20.58 6.76
C SER A 34 6.06 19.60 5.71
N ASP A 35 7.14 20.00 5.04
CA ASP A 35 7.78 19.22 3.98
C ASP A 35 8.24 17.84 4.47
N ASP A 36 8.70 17.75 5.71
CA ASP A 36 9.19 16.50 6.33
C ASP A 36 8.07 15.47 6.59
N MET A 37 6.80 15.87 6.54
CA MET A 37 5.65 15.01 6.82
C MET A 37 4.88 14.63 5.55
N ARG A 38 5.40 14.98 4.37
CA ARG A 38 4.75 14.69 3.10
C ARG A 38 4.75 13.20 2.81
N THR A 39 3.60 12.68 2.41
CA THR A 39 3.45 11.30 1.95
C THR A 39 3.88 11.15 0.50
N VAL A 40 4.16 9.91 0.07
CA VAL A 40 4.61 9.60 -1.30
C VAL A 40 3.70 10.20 -2.38
N PRO A 41 2.35 10.10 -2.30
CA PRO A 41 1.47 10.72 -3.29
C PRO A 41 1.64 12.24 -3.40
N ILE A 42 1.82 12.95 -2.30
CA ILE A 42 2.06 14.41 -2.29
C ILE A 42 3.44 14.74 -2.87
N GLY A 43 4.45 13.94 -2.54
CA GLY A 43 5.80 14.09 -3.10
C GLY A 43 5.81 13.97 -4.63
N ILE A 44 4.99 13.07 -5.18
CA ILE A 44 4.81 12.90 -6.64
C ILE A 44 4.05 14.08 -7.23
N GLU A 45 3.00 14.58 -6.56
CA GLU A 45 2.24 15.77 -6.99
C GLU A 45 3.13 17.01 -7.14
N LEU A 46 4.11 17.21 -6.25
CA LEU A 46 5.00 18.37 -6.33
C LEU A 46 5.87 18.40 -7.59
N LEU A 47 6.05 17.26 -8.26
CA LEU A 47 6.74 17.18 -9.55
C LEU A 47 5.86 17.66 -10.72
N MET A 48 4.56 17.83 -10.48
CA MET A 48 3.63 18.55 -11.35
C MET A 48 3.79 20.05 -11.12
N GLY A 49 4.93 20.60 -11.54
CA GLY A 49 5.24 22.02 -11.39
C GLY A 49 4.34 22.94 -12.24
N GLN A 50 4.22 24.21 -11.85
CA GLN A 50 3.35 25.18 -12.54
C GLN A 50 3.77 25.55 -13.98
N HIS A 51 4.99 25.22 -14.40
CA HIS A 51 5.54 25.62 -15.70
C HIS A 51 6.01 24.45 -16.58
N ALA A 52 6.33 23.29 -16.00
CA ALA A 52 6.66 22.06 -16.72
C ALA A 52 6.43 20.83 -15.84
N PHE A 53 5.95 19.75 -16.46
CA PHE A 53 5.80 18.45 -15.82
C PHE A 53 7.07 17.61 -15.98
N GLU A 54 7.66 17.20 -14.86
CA GLU A 54 8.83 16.30 -14.86
C GLU A 54 8.38 14.83 -14.94
N TRP A 55 7.83 14.42 -16.10
CA TRP A 55 7.27 13.08 -16.32
C TRP A 55 8.23 11.94 -15.97
N ASN A 56 9.52 12.11 -16.28
CA ASN A 56 10.54 11.09 -15.99
C ASN A 56 10.67 10.85 -14.49
N GLN A 57 10.74 11.92 -13.69
CA GLN A 57 10.88 11.83 -12.24
C GLN A 57 9.58 11.33 -11.60
N MET A 58 8.43 11.77 -12.11
CA MET A 58 7.11 11.35 -11.63
C MET A 58 6.90 9.84 -11.79
N MET A 59 7.24 9.30 -12.97
CA MET A 59 7.14 7.86 -13.23
C MET A 59 8.14 7.07 -12.38
N ALA A 60 9.38 7.54 -12.24
CA ALA A 60 10.38 6.89 -11.39
C ALA A 60 9.93 6.83 -9.93
N MET A 61 9.43 7.94 -9.39
CA MET A 61 8.89 8.02 -8.03
C MET A 61 7.63 7.16 -7.85
N SER A 62 6.78 7.05 -8.87
CA SER A 62 5.60 6.17 -8.82
C SER A 62 5.98 4.69 -8.74
N VAL A 63 7.00 4.27 -9.50
CA VAL A 63 7.54 2.90 -9.44
C VAL A 63 8.13 2.63 -8.05
N LEU A 64 8.97 3.53 -7.53
CA LEU A 64 9.54 3.41 -6.19
C LEU A 64 8.46 3.43 -5.10
N GLY A 65 7.43 4.26 -5.25
CA GLY A 65 6.30 4.36 -4.34
C GLY A 65 5.42 3.12 -4.31
N SER A 66 5.39 2.32 -5.39
CA SER A 66 4.68 1.03 -5.44
C SER A 66 5.43 -0.11 -4.73
N PHE A 67 6.74 0.05 -4.51
CA PHE A 67 7.61 -1.00 -4.00
C PHE A 67 7.20 -1.53 -2.61
N PRO A 68 6.83 -0.68 -1.62
CA PRO A 68 6.40 -1.14 -0.31
C PRO A 68 5.13 -1.98 -0.38
N LEU A 69 4.18 -1.61 -1.25
CA LEU A 69 2.94 -2.36 -1.46
C LEU A 69 3.22 -3.75 -2.04
N LEU A 70 4.09 -3.82 -3.06
CA LEU A 70 4.53 -5.07 -3.66
C LEU A 70 5.21 -5.97 -2.63
N LEU A 71 6.09 -5.42 -1.80
CA LEU A 71 6.80 -6.17 -0.78
C LEU A 71 5.82 -6.75 0.26
N LEU A 72 4.85 -5.95 0.70
CA LEU A 72 3.81 -6.39 1.63
C LEU A 72 2.94 -7.50 1.02
N TYR A 73 2.57 -7.36 -0.26
CA TYR A 73 1.85 -8.39 -1.00
C TYR A 73 2.65 -9.70 -1.08
N LEU A 74 3.95 -9.64 -1.43
CA LEU A 74 4.82 -10.82 -1.50
C LEU A 74 5.00 -11.52 -0.15
N LEU A 75 4.99 -10.78 0.97
CA LEU A 75 5.00 -11.37 2.30
C LEU A 75 3.65 -11.99 2.67
N ALA A 76 2.55 -11.36 2.23
CA ALA A 76 1.20 -11.80 2.53
C ALA A 76 0.77 -13.02 1.70
N GLN A 77 1.28 -13.20 0.47
CA GLN A 77 0.86 -14.28 -0.46
C GLN A 77 0.94 -15.68 0.17
N ARG A 78 1.92 -15.93 1.05
CA ARG A 78 2.06 -17.23 1.75
C ARG A 78 0.87 -17.53 2.68
N TYR A 79 0.28 -16.50 3.28
CA TYR A 79 -0.87 -16.63 4.18
C TYR A 79 -2.17 -16.79 3.40
N PHE A 80 -2.29 -16.13 2.25
CA PHE A 80 -3.41 -16.34 1.33
C PHE A 80 -3.42 -17.78 0.79
N LEU A 81 -2.27 -18.30 0.36
CA LEU A 81 -2.14 -19.69 -0.11
C LEU A 81 -2.44 -20.70 0.99
N ALA A 82 -1.93 -20.49 2.22
CA ALA A 82 -2.22 -21.35 3.36
C ALA A 82 -3.71 -21.38 3.73
N GLY A 83 -4.41 -20.24 3.60
CA GLY A 83 -5.86 -20.13 3.81
C GLY A 83 -6.68 -20.89 2.78
N MET A 84 -6.28 -20.87 1.50
CA MET A 84 -6.93 -21.65 0.44
C MET A 84 -6.75 -23.17 0.63
N THR A 85 -5.56 -23.63 1.03
CA THR A 85 -5.30 -25.07 1.26
C THR A 85 -5.99 -25.60 2.51
N ALA A 86 -6.15 -24.78 3.56
CA ALA A 86 -6.85 -25.18 4.78
C ALA A 86 -8.36 -25.43 4.55
N GLY A 87 -8.97 -24.74 3.58
CA GLY A 87 -10.35 -25.00 3.15
C GLY A 87 -10.51 -26.24 2.26
N SER A 88 -9.45 -26.65 1.54
CA SER A 88 -9.50 -27.78 0.59
C SER A 88 -9.32 -29.16 1.22
N VAL A 89 -8.87 -29.25 2.48
CA VAL A 89 -8.63 -30.53 3.19
C VAL A 89 -9.89 -31.00 3.96
N LYS A 90 -11.00 -30.25 3.89
CA LYS A 90 -12.33 -30.69 4.37
C LYS A 90 -13.36 -30.56 3.25
N ALA A 91 -13.22 -31.41 2.23
CA ALA A 91 -14.29 -31.81 1.33
C ALA A 91 -14.27 -33.33 1.23
#